data_AF-A0A348G0R4-F1
#
_entry.id   AF-A0A348G0R4-F1
#
_cell.length_a   1.000
_cell.length_b   1.000
_cell.length_c   1.000
_cell.angle_alpha   90.00
_cell.angle_beta   90.00
_cell.angle_gamma   90.00
#
_symmetry.space_group_name_H-M   'P 1'
#
loop_
_entity.id
_entity.type
_entity.pdbx_description
1 polymer ?
#
loop_
_entity_poly.entity_id
_entity_poly.type
_entity_poly.pdbx_seq_one_letter_code
_entity_poly.pdbx_strand_id
1 'polypeptide(L)'
;MRTFANIAAVTLAIVTLAILAPASAQAQSEADRLREALRSATLQVRQLEDQRATLQAKQAETERERDRLKKETTALKAQVKELDQAYRQAVEEFNQRLGERDEMLERWKGAYSEAAGVARAKDAERAKFEREAAAFKASTKSCEAKNAELAKTGREILERYEAMNPLEAIAVHDPVFGLKRVEHQNTVQDYRDRLLDQKVTP
;
A
#
# COMPACT_ATOMS: atom_id res chain seq x y z
N MET A 1 113.03 -21.85 96.65
CA MET A 1 112.77 -22.07 98.10
C MET A 1 111.51 -21.27 98.44
N ARG A 2 110.32 -21.85 98.28
CA ARG A 2 109.52 -22.48 99.35
C ARG A 2 109.34 -21.59 100.59
N THR A 3 108.11 -21.10 100.74
CA THR A 3 107.33 -20.71 101.94
C THR A 3 106.45 -19.54 101.46
N PHE A 4 105.11 -19.55 101.44
CA PHE A 4 104.07 -20.18 102.27
C PHE A 4 102.82 -20.28 101.33
N ALA A 5 102.35 -21.45 100.88
CA ALA A 5 101.46 -22.37 101.60
C ALA A 5 100.54 -21.65 102.60
N ASN A 6 99.22 -21.64 102.33
CA ASN A 6 98.10 -21.23 103.20
C ASN A 6 97.36 -19.92 102.87
N ILE A 7 97.07 -19.60 101.60
CA ILE A 7 95.84 -18.84 101.26
C ILE A 7 95.20 -19.42 99.98
N ALA A 8 95.21 -20.76 99.88
CA ALA A 8 94.47 -21.54 98.91
C ALA A 8 93.41 -22.31 99.70
N ALA A 9 92.27 -21.70 100.01
CA ALA A 9 91.09 -22.43 100.52
C ALA A 9 89.78 -21.63 100.59
N VAL A 10 89.79 -20.29 100.66
CA VAL A 10 88.57 -19.55 101.10
C VAL A 10 87.90 -18.69 100.02
N THR A 11 88.53 -18.47 98.86
CA THR A 11 87.95 -17.63 97.78
C THR A 11 87.41 -18.41 96.58
N LEU A 12 87.30 -19.74 96.68
CA LEU A 12 86.78 -20.63 95.63
C LEU A 12 85.52 -21.41 96.08
N ALA A 13 84.70 -20.80 96.93
CA ALA A 13 83.49 -21.43 97.48
C ALA A 13 82.22 -20.55 97.44
N ILE A 14 82.22 -19.46 96.66
CA ILE A 14 81.05 -18.57 96.52
C ILE A 14 80.53 -18.50 95.07
N VAL A 15 81.21 -19.12 94.09
CA VAL A 15 80.76 -19.14 92.67
C VAL A 15 80.10 -20.47 92.27
N THR A 16 80.10 -21.49 93.14
CA THR A 16 79.52 -22.82 92.84
C THR A 16 78.18 -23.10 93.52
N LEU A 17 77.54 -22.10 94.15
CA LEU A 17 76.27 -22.30 94.86
C LEU A 17 75.25 -21.17 94.60
N ALA A 18 75.02 -20.86 93.32
CA ALA A 18 73.72 -20.41 92.84
C ALA A 18 73.23 -21.52 91.89
N ILE A 19 72.74 -22.65 92.42
CA ILE A 19 71.30 -22.80 92.67
C ILE A 19 70.59 -22.36 91.36
N LEU A 20 70.54 -23.21 90.34
CA LEU A 20 69.51 -24.25 90.24
C LEU A 20 68.17 -23.78 90.84
N ALA A 21 67.73 -22.59 90.42
CA ALA A 21 66.39 -22.05 90.56
C ALA A 21 65.69 -22.11 89.19
N PRO A 22 64.35 -22.27 89.16
CA PRO A 22 63.68 -23.09 88.17
C PRO A 22 63.58 -22.40 86.82
N ALA A 23 64.34 -22.87 85.83
CA ALA A 23 64.09 -22.55 84.42
C ALA A 23 62.75 -23.14 83.90
N SER A 24 61.98 -23.85 84.73
CA SER A 24 60.74 -24.50 84.35
C SER A 24 59.52 -23.58 84.32
N ALA A 25 59.47 -22.48 85.09
CA ALA A 25 58.28 -21.61 85.18
C ALA A 25 58.15 -20.59 84.04
N GLN A 26 59.24 -19.97 83.59
CA GLN A 26 59.24 -19.07 82.42
C GLN A 26 59.04 -19.85 81.11
N ALA A 27 59.65 -21.03 80.99
CA ALA A 27 59.45 -21.94 79.87
C ALA A 27 58.01 -22.48 79.77
N GLN A 28 57.32 -22.69 80.90
CA GLN A 28 55.90 -23.06 80.91
C GLN A 28 54.98 -21.92 80.42
N SER A 29 55.25 -20.66 80.77
CA SER A 29 54.42 -19.52 80.31
C SER A 29 54.57 -19.22 78.81
N GLU A 30 55.77 -19.39 78.25
CA GLU A 30 56.02 -19.25 76.81
C GLU A 30 55.40 -20.42 76.02
N ALA A 31 55.48 -21.63 76.54
CA ALA A 31 54.83 -22.80 75.95
C ALA A 31 53.30 -22.66 75.90
N ASP A 32 52.68 -22.07 76.92
CA ASP A 32 51.23 -21.84 76.94
C ASP A 32 50.79 -20.71 75.99
N ARG A 33 51.59 -19.64 75.86
CA ARG A 33 51.37 -18.61 74.82
C ARG A 33 51.48 -19.17 73.41
N LEU A 34 52.47 -20.04 73.15
CA LEU A 34 52.63 -20.71 71.86
C LEU A 34 51.47 -21.66 71.55
N ARG A 35 50.95 -22.38 72.55
CA ARG A 35 49.73 -23.21 72.39
C ARG A 35 48.51 -22.38 72.08
N GLU A 36 48.33 -21.24 72.74
CA GLU A 36 47.20 -20.36 72.50
C GLU A 36 47.29 -19.68 71.13
N ALA A 37 48.49 -19.24 70.73
CA ALA A 37 48.77 -18.74 69.38
C ALA A 37 48.50 -19.82 68.31
N LEU A 38 48.88 -21.08 68.57
CA LEU A 38 48.59 -22.20 67.68
C LEU A 38 47.07 -22.48 67.56
N ARG A 39 46.33 -22.44 68.69
CA ARG A 39 44.86 -22.59 68.68
C ARG A 39 44.18 -21.47 67.90
N SER A 40 44.58 -20.23 68.15
CA SER A 40 44.08 -19.06 67.43
C SER A 40 44.38 -19.13 65.92
N ALA A 41 45.60 -19.50 65.55
CA ALA A 41 45.98 -19.71 64.15
C ALA A 41 45.16 -20.85 63.51
N THR A 42 44.91 -21.95 64.23
CA THR A 42 44.10 -23.06 63.73
C THR A 42 42.64 -22.65 63.52
N LEU A 43 42.08 -21.82 64.40
CA LEU A 43 40.73 -21.26 64.24
C LEU A 43 40.65 -20.30 63.04
N GLN A 44 41.67 -19.45 62.84
CA GLN A 44 41.75 -18.56 61.68
C GLN A 44 41.86 -19.34 60.37
N VAL A 45 42.66 -20.41 60.32
CA VAL A 45 42.75 -21.28 59.14
C VAL A 45 41.40 -21.89 58.81
N ARG A 46 40.68 -22.44 59.79
CA ARG A 46 39.32 -22.98 59.57
C ARG A 46 38.34 -21.91 59.08
N GLN A 47 38.35 -20.72 59.68
CA GLN A 47 37.50 -19.61 59.23
C GLN A 47 37.81 -19.18 57.79
N LEU A 48 39.09 -19.12 57.42
CA LEU A 48 39.51 -18.79 56.05
C LEU A 48 39.15 -19.90 55.06
N GLU A 49 39.25 -21.16 55.47
CA GLU A 49 38.80 -22.31 54.67
C GLU A 49 37.28 -22.27 54.44
N ASP A 50 36.48 -21.99 55.47
CA ASP A 50 35.02 -21.83 55.37
C ASP A 50 34.64 -20.63 54.48
N GLN A 51 35.34 -19.50 54.61
CA GLN A 51 35.16 -18.33 53.75
C GLN A 51 35.53 -18.65 52.31
N ARG A 52 36.63 -19.37 52.07
CA ARG A 52 37.06 -19.79 50.73
C ARG A 52 36.03 -20.73 50.10
N ALA A 53 35.52 -21.70 50.86
CA ALA A 53 34.47 -22.61 50.39
C ALA A 53 33.19 -21.84 50.04
N THR A 54 32.79 -20.88 50.88
CA THR A 54 31.62 -20.02 50.63
C THR A 54 31.81 -19.14 49.39
N LEU A 55 32.99 -18.54 49.22
CA LEU A 55 33.30 -17.71 48.05
C LEU A 55 33.37 -18.54 46.77
N GLN A 56 33.95 -19.75 46.81
CA GLN A 56 33.95 -20.67 45.67
C GLN A 56 32.52 -21.09 45.29
N ALA A 57 31.66 -21.37 46.27
CA ALA A 57 30.26 -21.67 46.00
C ALA A 57 29.53 -20.48 45.33
N LYS A 58 29.70 -19.26 45.84
CA LYS A 58 29.12 -18.03 45.24
C LYS A 58 29.68 -17.72 43.85
N GLN A 59 30.97 -17.98 43.63
CA GLN A 59 31.60 -17.80 42.33
C GLN A 59 31.01 -18.80 41.32
N ALA A 60 30.89 -20.08 41.70
CA ALA A 60 30.27 -21.09 40.84
C ALA A 60 28.80 -20.77 40.52
N GLU A 61 28.05 -20.22 41.48
CA GLU A 61 26.66 -19.78 41.26
C GLU A 61 26.57 -18.58 40.31
N THR A 62 27.35 -17.53 40.55
CA THR A 62 27.43 -16.36 39.66
C THR A 62 27.87 -16.73 38.25
N GLU A 63 28.82 -17.65 38.12
CA GLU A 63 29.27 -18.14 36.81
C GLU A 63 28.16 -18.87 36.06
N ARG A 64 27.37 -19.71 36.76
CA ARG A 64 26.19 -20.38 36.18
C ARG A 64 25.12 -19.37 35.74
N GLU A 65 24.82 -18.37 36.56
CA GLU A 65 23.85 -17.31 36.22
C GLU A 65 24.32 -16.47 35.03
N ARG A 66 25.59 -16.06 35.02
CA ARG A 66 26.20 -15.35 33.89
C ARG A 66 26.09 -16.16 32.61
N ASP A 67 26.39 -17.45 32.67
CA ASP A 67 26.37 -18.31 31.49
C ASP A 67 24.93 -18.56 31.00
N ARG A 68 23.96 -18.63 31.93
CA ARG A 68 22.53 -18.65 31.60
C ARG A 68 22.08 -17.35 30.93
N LEU A 69 22.36 -16.19 31.53
CA LEU A 69 21.99 -14.88 30.98
C LEU A 69 22.66 -14.62 29.62
N LYS A 70 23.91 -15.07 29.43
CA LYS A 70 24.58 -15.00 28.14
C LYS A 70 23.87 -15.83 27.08
N LYS A 71 23.43 -17.05 27.40
CA LYS A 71 22.64 -17.90 26.49
C LYS A 71 21.31 -17.24 26.14
N GLU A 72 20.58 -16.75 27.14
CA GLU A 72 19.30 -16.05 26.94
C GLU A 72 19.47 -14.78 26.09
N THR A 73 20.50 -13.97 26.36
CA THR A 73 20.80 -12.76 25.57
C THR A 73 21.13 -13.10 24.12
N THR A 74 21.90 -14.18 23.89
CA THR A 74 22.26 -14.60 22.53
C THR A 74 21.05 -15.11 21.78
N ALA A 75 20.18 -15.88 22.45
CA ALA A 75 18.92 -16.36 21.88
C ALA A 75 17.96 -15.19 21.55
N LEU A 76 17.80 -14.23 22.46
CA LEU A 76 16.98 -13.04 22.24
C LEU A 76 17.52 -12.18 21.09
N LYS A 77 18.85 -11.98 21.01
CA LYS A 77 19.46 -11.26 19.89
C LYS A 77 19.23 -11.95 18.55
N ALA A 78 19.27 -13.28 18.52
CA ALA A 78 18.95 -14.05 17.32
C ALA A 78 17.49 -13.87 16.92
N GLN A 79 16.56 -13.99 17.88
CA GLN A 79 15.12 -13.79 17.64
C GLN A 79 14.81 -12.37 17.15
N VAL A 80 15.39 -11.34 17.75
CA VAL A 80 15.20 -9.95 17.32
C VAL A 80 15.69 -9.74 15.88
N LYS A 81 16.84 -10.33 15.52
CA LYS A 81 17.37 -10.25 14.16
C LYS A 81 16.47 -10.95 13.15
N GLU A 82 15.96 -12.13 13.49
CA GLU A 82 15.01 -12.87 12.65
C GLU A 82 13.70 -12.10 12.48
N LEU A 83 13.16 -11.54 13.57
CA LEU A 83 11.94 -10.76 13.54
C LEU A 83 12.10 -9.45 12.73
N ASP A 84 13.23 -8.76 12.86
CA ASP A 84 13.52 -7.56 12.05
C ASP A 84 13.62 -7.90 10.56
N GLN A 85 14.24 -9.03 10.20
CA GLN A 85 14.30 -9.51 8.83
C GLN A 85 12.93 -9.87 8.28
N ALA A 86 12.13 -10.62 9.03
CA ALA A 86 10.77 -10.99 8.65
C ALA A 86 9.88 -9.75 8.51
N TYR A 87 10.01 -8.79 9.43
CA TYR A 87 9.28 -7.53 9.38
C TYR A 87 9.64 -6.70 8.15
N ARG A 88 10.94 -6.56 7.84
CA ARG A 88 11.38 -5.86 6.62
C ARG A 88 10.84 -6.51 5.35
N GLN A 89 10.90 -7.84 5.27
CA GLN A 89 10.35 -8.59 4.13
C GLN A 89 8.83 -8.38 4.02
N ALA A 90 8.10 -8.45 5.13
CA ALA A 90 6.66 -8.23 5.14
C ALA A 90 6.29 -6.80 4.71
N VAL A 91 7.04 -5.79 5.13
CA VAL A 91 6.84 -4.39 4.73
C VAL A 91 7.16 -4.21 3.24
N GLU A 92 8.23 -4.81 2.75
CA GLU A 92 8.60 -4.75 1.33
C GLU A 92 7.53 -5.41 0.44
N GLU A 93 7.09 -6.62 0.78
CA GLU A 93 6.00 -7.31 0.08
C GLU A 93 4.70 -6.50 0.13
N PHE A 94 4.35 -5.94 1.29
CA PHE A 94 3.16 -5.12 1.44
C PHE A 94 3.22 -3.87 0.54
N ASN A 95 4.36 -3.19 0.49
CA ASN A 95 4.56 -2.02 -0.37
C ASN A 95 4.52 -2.38 -1.86
N GLN A 96 5.10 -3.51 -2.26
CA GLN A 96 5.01 -4.02 -3.64
C GLN A 96 3.56 -4.28 -4.02
N ARG A 97 2.81 -5.00 -3.17
CA ARG A 97 1.39 -5.27 -3.40
C ARG A 97 0.56 -4.00 -3.45
N LEU A 98 0.86 -2.99 -2.63
CA LEU A 98 0.19 -1.69 -2.72
C LEU A 98 0.46 -1.02 -4.07
N GLY A 99 1.71 -0.98 -4.52
CA GLY A 99 2.08 -0.45 -5.83
C GLY A 99 1.36 -1.14 -6.99
N GLU A 100 1.33 -2.48 -6.98
CA GLU A 100 0.59 -3.27 -7.99
C GLU A 100 -0.91 -2.96 -7.98
N ARG A 101 -1.51 -2.79 -6.80
CA ARG A 101 -2.92 -2.45 -6.68
C ARG A 101 -3.21 -1.03 -7.17
N ASP A 102 -2.34 -0.08 -6.89
CA ASP A 102 -2.49 1.30 -7.35
C ASP A 102 -2.36 1.39 -8.87
N GLU A 103 -1.38 0.70 -9.46
CA GLU A 103 -1.27 0.59 -10.92
C GLU A 103 -2.53 -0.05 -11.54
N MET A 104 -3.04 -1.12 -10.93
CA MET A 104 -4.24 -1.79 -11.40
C MET A 104 -5.46 -0.85 -11.32
N LEU A 105 -5.63 -0.13 -10.22
CA LEU A 105 -6.71 0.85 -10.05
C LEU A 105 -6.63 1.94 -11.12
N GLU A 106 -5.44 2.44 -11.42
CA GLU A 106 -5.28 3.47 -12.44
C GLU A 106 -5.59 2.94 -13.84
N ARG A 107 -5.18 1.71 -14.16
CA ARG A 107 -5.58 1.02 -15.41
C ARG A 107 -7.09 0.86 -15.51
N TRP A 108 -7.77 0.46 -14.43
CA TRP A 108 -9.24 0.32 -14.40
C TRP A 108 -9.94 1.66 -14.60
N LYS A 109 -9.46 2.73 -13.96
CA LYS A 109 -10.00 4.08 -14.17
C LYS A 109 -9.83 4.54 -15.61
N GLY A 110 -8.64 4.33 -16.19
CA GLY A 110 -8.37 4.64 -17.60
C GLY A 110 -9.32 3.91 -18.53
N ALA A 111 -9.42 2.58 -18.39
CA ALA A 111 -10.32 1.75 -19.20
C ALA A 111 -11.80 2.16 -19.04
N TYR A 112 -12.24 2.48 -17.82
CA TYR A 112 -13.60 2.92 -17.57
C TYR A 112 -13.89 4.30 -18.19
N SER A 113 -12.95 5.23 -18.08
CA SER A 113 -13.04 6.55 -18.71
C SER A 113 -13.14 6.44 -20.23
N GLU A 114 -12.30 5.59 -20.84
CA GLU A 114 -12.34 5.31 -22.27
C GLU A 114 -13.67 4.68 -22.70
N ALA A 115 -14.13 3.65 -21.99
CA ALA A 115 -15.42 3.01 -22.26
C ALA A 115 -16.59 4.00 -22.16
N ALA A 116 -16.58 4.88 -21.15
CA ALA A 116 -17.57 5.94 -21.01
C ALA A 116 -17.49 6.96 -22.15
N GLY A 117 -16.28 7.29 -22.62
CA GLY A 117 -16.06 8.13 -23.80
C GLY A 117 -16.65 7.53 -25.07
N VAL A 118 -16.35 6.24 -25.32
CA VAL A 118 -16.89 5.50 -26.47
C VAL A 118 -18.41 5.41 -26.42
N ALA A 119 -18.99 5.13 -25.25
CA ALA A 119 -20.44 5.08 -25.09
C ALA A 119 -21.10 6.42 -25.45
N ARG A 120 -20.60 7.53 -24.90
CA ARG A 120 -21.10 8.88 -25.23
C ARG A 120 -20.96 9.22 -26.71
N ALA A 121 -19.84 8.86 -27.33
CA ALA A 121 -19.65 9.08 -28.77
C ALA A 121 -20.65 8.26 -29.60
N LYS A 122 -20.88 7.00 -29.23
CA LYS A 122 -21.88 6.15 -29.90
C LYS A 122 -23.30 6.66 -29.73
N ASP A 123 -23.65 7.17 -28.55
CA ASP A 123 -24.97 7.76 -28.30
C ASP A 123 -25.17 9.05 -29.10
N ALA A 124 -24.13 9.89 -29.22
CA ALA A 124 -24.17 11.09 -30.05
C ALA A 124 -24.36 10.74 -31.55
N GLU A 125 -23.62 9.75 -32.06
CA GLU A 125 -23.78 9.29 -33.44
C GLU A 125 -25.16 8.65 -33.68
N ARG A 126 -25.67 7.85 -32.73
CA ARG A 126 -27.04 7.30 -32.80
C ARG A 126 -28.07 8.41 -32.88
N ALA A 127 -27.99 9.41 -32.00
CA ALA A 127 -28.90 10.55 -32.01
C ALA A 127 -28.83 11.34 -33.32
N LYS A 128 -27.64 11.47 -33.92
CA LYS A 128 -27.47 12.10 -35.24
C LYS A 128 -28.16 11.28 -36.33
N PHE A 129 -27.88 9.99 -36.42
CA PHE A 129 -28.51 9.11 -37.41
C PHE A 129 -30.03 9.02 -37.25
N GLU A 130 -30.55 9.02 -36.03
CA GLU A 130 -31.99 9.06 -35.78
C GLU A 130 -32.64 10.34 -36.31
N ARG A 131 -31.99 11.50 -36.12
CA ARG A 131 -32.47 12.77 -36.69
C ARG A 131 -32.42 12.77 -38.21
N GLU A 132 -31.33 12.30 -38.80
CA GLU A 132 -31.19 12.22 -40.26
C GLU A 132 -32.22 11.26 -40.87
N ALA A 133 -32.43 10.09 -40.24
CA ALA A 133 -33.44 9.13 -40.66
C ALA A 133 -34.86 9.71 -40.55
N ALA A 134 -35.15 10.46 -39.47
CA ALA A 134 -36.43 11.13 -39.31
C ALA A 134 -36.65 12.21 -40.38
N ALA A 135 -35.64 13.04 -40.67
CA ALA A 135 -35.69 14.06 -41.70
C ALA A 135 -35.87 13.44 -43.09
N PHE A 136 -35.11 12.38 -43.41
CA PHE A 136 -35.23 11.67 -44.68
C PHE A 136 -36.62 11.03 -44.83
N LYS A 137 -37.13 10.37 -43.80
CA LYS A 137 -38.48 9.77 -43.80
C LYS A 137 -39.57 10.84 -44.03
N ALA A 138 -39.44 12.01 -43.40
CA ALA A 138 -40.37 13.11 -43.59
C ALA A 138 -40.29 13.67 -45.02
N SER A 139 -39.09 13.84 -45.56
CA SER A 139 -38.85 14.30 -46.93
C SER A 139 -39.45 13.31 -47.95
N THR A 140 -39.16 12.01 -47.82
CA THR A 140 -39.70 10.97 -48.70
C THR A 140 -41.23 10.96 -48.69
N LYS A 141 -41.86 11.03 -47.51
CA LYS A 141 -43.32 11.09 -47.40
C LYS A 141 -43.90 12.33 -48.09
N SER A 142 -43.23 13.48 -47.97
CA SER A 142 -43.62 14.72 -48.65
C SER A 142 -43.49 14.58 -50.18
N CYS A 143 -42.38 14.02 -50.67
CA CYS A 143 -42.15 13.74 -52.08
C CYS A 143 -43.20 12.78 -52.65
N GLU A 144 -43.53 11.71 -51.94
CA GLU A 144 -44.56 10.75 -52.34
C GLU A 144 -45.93 11.43 -52.47
N ALA A 145 -46.33 12.24 -51.48
CA ALA A 145 -47.58 12.98 -51.50
C ALA A 145 -47.63 13.99 -52.66
N LYS A 146 -46.57 14.77 -52.85
CA LYS A 146 -46.46 15.74 -53.96
C LYS A 146 -46.48 15.06 -55.32
N ASN A 147 -45.81 13.92 -55.46
CA ASN A 147 -45.82 13.13 -56.70
C ASN A 147 -47.22 12.58 -57.01
N ALA A 148 -47.95 12.11 -55.99
CA ALA A 148 -49.33 11.67 -56.16
C ALA A 148 -50.25 12.81 -56.67
N GLU A 149 -50.13 14.01 -56.10
CA GLU A 149 -50.88 15.19 -56.54
C GLU A 149 -50.44 15.69 -57.92
N LEU A 150 -49.15 15.60 -58.24
CA LEU A 150 -48.63 15.91 -59.57
C LEU A 150 -49.22 14.97 -60.62
N ALA A 151 -49.22 13.66 -60.36
CA ALA A 151 -49.80 12.66 -61.24
C ALA A 151 -51.32 12.85 -61.41
N LYS A 152 -52.02 13.21 -60.34
CA LYS A 152 -53.45 13.54 -60.39
C LYS A 152 -53.72 14.77 -61.26
N THR A 153 -53.00 15.87 -61.01
CA THR A 153 -53.12 17.09 -61.80
C THR A 153 -52.77 16.84 -63.28
N GLY A 154 -51.76 16.03 -63.55
CA GLY A 154 -51.41 15.59 -64.91
C GLY A 154 -52.53 14.82 -65.61
N ARG A 155 -53.19 13.89 -64.91
CA ARG A 155 -54.37 13.17 -65.45
C ARG A 155 -55.53 14.13 -65.75
N GLU A 156 -55.83 15.06 -64.84
CA GLU A 156 -56.91 16.04 -65.05
C GLU A 156 -56.65 16.94 -66.28
N ILE A 157 -55.39 17.30 -66.54
CA ILE A 157 -55.00 18.06 -67.74
C ILE A 157 -55.23 17.22 -69.01
N LEU A 158 -54.82 15.95 -69.00
CA LEU A 158 -55.02 15.03 -70.13
C LEU A 158 -56.51 14.79 -70.40
N GLU A 159 -57.31 14.51 -69.37
CA GLU A 159 -58.76 14.30 -69.48
C GLU A 159 -59.45 15.55 -70.07
N ARG A 160 -59.07 16.76 -69.65
CA ARG A 160 -59.60 18.00 -70.24
C ARG A 160 -59.19 18.20 -71.69
N TYR A 161 -57.96 17.83 -72.04
CA TYR A 161 -57.48 17.90 -73.41
C TYR A 161 -58.23 16.92 -74.32
N GLU A 162 -58.46 15.70 -73.87
CA GLU A 162 -59.23 14.67 -74.59
C GLU A 162 -60.72 15.05 -74.75
N ALA A 163 -61.31 15.71 -73.74
CA ALA A 163 -62.69 16.17 -73.78
C ALA A 163 -62.91 17.39 -74.69
N MET A 164 -61.85 18.07 -75.13
CA MET A 164 -61.94 19.31 -75.90
C MET A 164 -62.44 19.05 -77.31
N ASN A 165 -63.67 19.47 -77.61
CA ASN A 165 -64.28 19.29 -78.93
C ASN A 165 -63.74 20.33 -79.95
N PRO A 166 -63.70 20.01 -81.26
CA PRO A 166 -63.25 20.95 -82.28
C PRO A 166 -64.10 22.24 -82.37
N LEU A 167 -65.37 22.20 -81.95
CA LEU A 167 -66.22 23.40 -81.82
C LEU A 167 -65.76 24.34 -80.68
N GLU A 168 -65.22 23.81 -79.59
CA GLU A 168 -64.72 24.60 -78.47
C GLU A 168 -63.40 25.29 -78.81
N ALA A 169 -62.56 24.64 -79.63
CA ALA A 169 -61.33 25.24 -80.15
C ALA A 169 -61.61 26.52 -80.99
N ILE A 170 -62.72 26.53 -81.75
CA ILE A 170 -63.15 27.71 -82.51
C ILE A 170 -63.68 28.81 -81.58
N ALA A 171 -64.41 28.44 -80.52
CA ALA A 171 -64.96 29.39 -79.55
C ALA A 171 -63.89 30.12 -78.72
N VAL A 172 -62.72 29.51 -78.49
CA VAL A 172 -61.56 30.16 -77.84
C VAL A 172 -60.99 31.31 -78.70
N HIS A 173 -61.20 31.27 -80.02
CA HIS A 173 -60.76 32.29 -80.97
C HIS A 173 -61.76 33.42 -81.22
N ASP A 174 -62.87 33.51 -80.47
CA ASP A 174 -63.87 34.58 -80.62
C ASP A 174 -63.22 36.00 -80.57
N PRO A 175 -63.31 36.79 -81.66
CA PRO A 175 -62.72 38.12 -81.74
C PRO A 175 -63.59 39.22 -81.10
N VAL A 176 -64.84 38.96 -80.70
CA VAL A 176 -65.79 40.01 -80.29
C VAL A 176 -65.81 40.23 -78.76
N PHE A 177 -65.92 39.18 -77.94
CA PHE A 177 -66.04 39.33 -76.47
C PHE A 177 -64.88 38.74 -75.67
N GLY A 178 -64.10 37.80 -76.22
CA GLY A 178 -62.88 37.28 -75.60
C GLY A 178 -63.04 36.52 -74.27
N LEU A 179 -64.25 36.35 -73.75
CA LEU A 179 -64.53 35.72 -72.45
C LEU A 179 -63.98 34.29 -72.36
N LYS A 180 -64.14 33.49 -73.43
CA LYS A 180 -63.64 32.10 -73.49
C LYS A 180 -62.12 31.98 -73.48
N ARG A 181 -61.41 32.99 -74.00
CA ARG A 181 -59.95 33.07 -73.94
C ARG A 181 -59.46 33.35 -72.52
N VAL A 182 -60.11 34.24 -71.78
CA VAL A 182 -59.77 34.51 -70.37
C VAL A 182 -60.06 33.28 -69.49
N GLU A 183 -61.20 32.61 -69.68
CA GLU A 183 -61.54 31.37 -68.98
C GLU A 183 -60.48 30.26 -69.21
N HIS A 184 -60.02 30.11 -70.45
CA HIS A 184 -58.95 29.17 -70.79
C HIS A 184 -57.60 29.58 -70.18
N GLN A 185 -57.24 30.86 -70.23
CA GLN A 185 -56.01 31.36 -69.59
C GLN A 185 -56.03 31.15 -68.07
N ASN A 186 -57.16 31.41 -67.40
CA ASN A 186 -57.32 31.17 -65.97
C ASN A 186 -57.18 29.69 -65.63
N THR A 187 -57.81 28.81 -66.42
CA THR A 187 -57.62 27.35 -66.27
C THR A 187 -56.14 26.96 -66.37
N VAL A 188 -55.44 27.46 -67.40
CA VAL A 188 -54.02 27.12 -67.61
C VAL A 188 -53.16 27.65 -66.47
N GLN A 189 -53.47 28.85 -65.96
CA GLN A 189 -52.82 29.42 -64.78
C GLN A 189 -53.08 28.58 -63.53
N ASP A 190 -54.32 28.17 -63.27
CA ASP A 190 -54.67 27.31 -62.13
C ASP A 190 -53.90 25.98 -62.17
N TYR A 191 -53.82 25.33 -63.33
CA TYR A 191 -53.03 24.11 -63.48
C TYR A 191 -51.53 24.36 -63.30
N ARG A 192 -51.00 25.45 -63.85
CA ARG A 192 -49.59 25.83 -63.68
C ARG A 192 -49.28 26.06 -62.20
N ASP A 193 -50.14 26.76 -61.48
CA ASP A 193 -49.94 27.08 -60.08
C ASP A 193 -50.01 25.79 -59.22
N ARG A 194 -50.97 24.91 -59.50
CA ARG A 194 -51.04 23.57 -58.88
C ARG A 194 -49.78 22.72 -59.13
N LEU A 195 -49.22 22.75 -60.33
CA LEU A 195 -47.97 22.04 -60.64
C LEU A 195 -46.77 22.66 -59.90
N LEU A 196 -46.73 24.00 -59.79
CA LEU A 196 -45.68 24.71 -59.06
C LEU A 196 -45.74 24.43 -57.55
N ASP A 197 -46.93 24.33 -56.97
CA ASP A 197 -47.11 23.99 -55.55
C ASP A 197 -46.57 22.59 -55.19
N GLN A 198 -46.58 21.66 -56.14
CA GLN A 198 -46.02 20.32 -55.95
C GLN A 198 -44.49 20.25 -56.16
N LYS A 199 -43.83 21.37 -56.49
CA LYS A 199 -42.37 21.38 -56.62
C LYS A 199 -41.72 21.03 -55.28
N VAL A 200 -40.81 20.07 -55.29
CA VAL A 200 -39.99 19.72 -54.12
C VAL A 200 -38.83 20.71 -54.05
N THR A 201 -38.69 21.37 -52.91
CA THR A 201 -37.50 22.15 -52.56
C THR A 201 -36.54 21.27 -51.75
N PRO A 202 -35.24 21.22 -52.12
CA PRO A 202 -34.23 20.44 -51.41
C PRO A 202 -33.95 20.98 -50.00
#